data_AF-A0A2S7SZK0-F1
#
_entry.id   AF-A0A2S7SZK0-F1
#
_cell.length_a   1.000
_cell.length_b   1.000
_cell.length_c   1.000
_cell.angle_alpha   90.00
_cell.angle_beta   90.00
_cell.angle_gamma   90.00
#
_symmetry.space_group_name_H-M   'P 1'
#
loop_
_entity.id
_entity.type
_entity.pdbx_description
1 polymer ?
#
loop_
_entity_poly.entity_id
_entity_poly.type
_entity_poly.pdbx_seq_one_letter_code
_entity_poly.pdbx_strand_id
1 'polypeptide(L)'
;MKQIRRIWIIIPTSTLLLMIIFFMAGGRLDGYSKQEAKLMQQLTAGMDSNQVISILGSPDSRSYHDDSTFLFEYFISNKMWSTLPFVKFDSAGKVTSACYHIKE
;
A
#
# COMPACT_ATOMS: atom_id res chain seq x y z
N MET A 1 -55.66 -2.72 7.83
CA MET A 1 -54.63 -2.32 6.83
C MET A 1 -53.78 -1.16 7.35
N LYS A 2 -52.78 -1.41 8.23
CA LYS A 2 -51.92 -0.36 8.84
C LYS A 2 -50.41 -0.65 8.81
N GLN A 3 -50.02 -1.82 8.30
CA GLN A 3 -48.63 -2.31 8.32
C GLN A 3 -47.74 -1.70 7.20
N ILE A 4 -48.32 -1.34 6.06
CA ILE A 4 -47.57 -0.94 4.86
C ILE A 4 -46.86 0.42 5.01
N ARG A 5 -47.37 1.33 5.86
CA ARG A 5 -46.81 2.68 6.01
C ARG A 5 -45.47 2.74 6.76
N ARG A 6 -45.12 1.74 7.57
CA ARG A 6 -43.85 1.74 8.34
C ARG A 6 -42.65 1.27 7.52
N ILE A 7 -42.88 0.49 6.46
CA ILE A 7 -41.83 -0.11 5.63
C ILE A 7 -41.08 0.96 4.82
N TRP A 8 -41.77 2.04 4.42
CA TRP A 8 -41.20 3.13 3.62
C TRP A 8 -40.15 3.99 4.32
N ILE A 9 -40.01 3.88 5.66
CA ILE A 9 -39.03 4.65 6.45
C ILE A 9 -37.76 3.84 6.76
N ILE A 10 -37.87 2.50 6.76
CA ILE A 10 -36.76 1.60 7.12
C ILE A 10 -35.76 1.44 5.96
N ILE A 11 -36.28 1.44 4.72
CA ILE A 11 -35.46 1.36 3.51
C ILE A 11 -34.47 2.54 3.39
N PRO A 12 -34.88 3.82 3.49
CA PRO A 12 -33.94 4.94 3.35
C PRO A 12 -32.93 5.05 4.49
N THR A 13 -33.25 4.57 5.69
CA THR A 13 -32.31 4.60 6.82
C THR A 13 -31.23 3.53 6.70
N SER A 14 -31.57 2.33 6.21
CA SER A 14 -30.58 1.27 5.93
C SER A 14 -29.61 1.63 4.80
N THR A 15 -30.07 2.30 3.74
CA THR A 15 -29.22 2.73 2.62
C THR A 15 -28.30 3.89 3.00
N LEU A 16 -28.79 4.83 3.82
CA LEU A 16 -27.96 5.93 4.33
C LEU A 16 -26.83 5.40 5.24
N LEU A 17 -27.12 4.42 6.10
CA LEU A 17 -26.12 3.80 6.98
C LEU A 17 -25.03 3.09 6.17
N LEU A 18 -25.40 2.37 5.12
CA LEU A 18 -24.45 1.72 4.21
C LEU A 18 -23.57 2.74 3.47
N MET A 19 -24.13 3.87 3.03
CA MET A 19 -23.35 4.95 2.42
C MET A 19 -22.34 5.55 3.42
N ILE A 20 -22.74 5.80 4.66
CA ILE A 20 -21.83 6.35 5.68
C ILE A 20 -20.66 5.38 5.94
N ILE A 21 -20.95 4.07 6.06
CA ILE A 21 -19.91 3.05 6.25
C ILE A 21 -18.97 3.02 5.03
N PHE A 22 -19.51 3.09 3.81
CA PHE A 22 -18.71 3.15 2.59
C PHE A 22 -17.79 4.38 2.54
N PHE A 23 -18.30 5.56 2.91
CA PHE A 23 -17.50 6.79 2.97
C PHE A 23 -16.42 6.76 4.07
N MET A 24 -16.72 6.19 5.25
CA MET A 24 -15.72 6.04 6.31
C MET A 24 -14.61 5.05 5.94
N ALA A 25 -14.93 4.01 5.16
CA ALA A 25 -13.95 3.03 4.68
C ALA A 25 -13.05 3.60 3.56
N GLY A 26 -13.57 4.46 2.69
CA GLY A 26 -12.82 5.02 1.55
C GLY A 26 -11.80 6.10 1.91
N GLY A 27 -11.95 6.81 3.03
CA GLY A 27 -11.16 8.00 3.37
C GLY A 27 -9.72 7.77 3.87
N ARG A 28 -9.28 6.53 4.06
CA ARG A 28 -7.94 6.23 4.62
C ARG A 28 -6.85 5.95 3.58
N LEU A 29 -7.18 5.94 2.29
CA LEU A 29 -6.29 5.47 1.23
C LEU A 29 -5.13 6.43 0.94
N ASP A 30 -5.33 7.75 1.06
CA ASP A 30 -4.29 8.73 0.70
C ASP A 30 -3.17 8.85 1.73
N GLY A 31 -3.48 8.66 3.02
CA GLY A 31 -2.53 8.85 4.12
C GLY A 31 -1.35 7.89 4.10
N TYR A 32 -1.61 6.61 3.80
CA TYR A 32 -0.57 5.58 3.71
C TYR A 32 0.38 5.84 2.54
N SER A 33 -0.15 6.27 1.38
CA SER A 33 0.68 6.49 0.19
C SER A 33 1.75 7.58 0.35
N LYS A 34 1.45 8.65 1.11
CA LYS A 34 2.39 9.74 1.37
C LYS A 34 3.46 9.35 2.40
N GLN A 35 3.07 8.55 3.38
CA GLN A 35 4.00 8.03 4.39
C GLN A 35 4.97 7.02 3.78
N GLU A 36 4.47 6.07 2.98
CA GLU A 36 5.28 5.09 2.25
C GLU A 36 6.24 5.77 1.27
N ALA A 37 5.78 6.80 0.54
CA ALA A 37 6.64 7.62 -0.31
C ALA A 37 7.79 8.27 0.48
N LYS A 38 7.48 8.81 1.66
CA LYS A 38 8.47 9.47 2.52
C LYS A 38 9.50 8.49 3.06
N LEU A 39 9.09 7.27 3.44
CA LEU A 39 10.02 6.22 3.87
C LEU A 39 10.92 5.76 2.73
N MET A 40 10.39 5.61 1.51
CA MET A 40 11.19 5.28 0.33
C MET A 40 12.23 6.36 0.01
N GLN A 41 11.91 7.64 0.21
CA GLN A 41 12.88 8.74 0.07
C GLN A 41 14.03 8.72 1.09
N GLN A 42 13.89 7.97 2.19
CA GLN A 42 14.97 7.82 3.18
C GLN A 42 16.01 6.79 2.76
N LEU A 43 15.72 5.95 1.75
CA LEU A 43 16.67 4.97 1.25
C LEU A 43 17.78 5.65 0.45
N THR A 44 19.02 5.26 0.74
CA THR A 44 20.19 5.72 -0.01
C THR A 44 20.94 4.55 -0.63
N ALA A 45 21.61 4.82 -1.75
CA ALA A 45 22.49 3.83 -2.37
C ALA A 45 23.61 3.42 -1.39
N GLY A 46 23.95 2.13 -1.36
CA GLY A 46 24.96 1.58 -0.45
C GLY A 46 24.41 1.10 0.90
N MET A 47 23.12 1.30 1.22
CA MET A 47 22.49 0.68 2.38
C MET A 47 22.45 -0.84 2.24
N ASP A 48 22.58 -1.58 3.34
CA ASP A 48 22.36 -3.03 3.33
C ASP A 48 20.89 -3.41 3.56
N SER A 49 20.56 -4.67 3.30
CA SER A 49 19.21 -5.21 3.47
C SER A 49 18.61 -5.02 4.88
N ASN A 50 19.41 -5.06 5.95
CA ASN A 50 18.89 -4.89 7.31
C ASN A 50 18.52 -3.43 7.58
N GLN A 51 19.31 -2.49 7.04
CA GLN A 51 18.99 -1.07 7.09
C GLN A 51 17.71 -0.74 6.31
N VAL A 52 17.51 -1.38 5.16
CA VAL A 52 16.25 -1.22 4.40
C VAL A 52 15.07 -1.76 5.19
N ILE A 53 15.22 -2.94 5.81
CA ILE A 53 14.15 -3.57 6.62
C ILE A 53 13.82 -2.74 7.86
N SER A 54 14.79 -2.05 8.46
CA SER A 54 14.51 -1.21 9.63
C SER A 54 13.72 0.06 9.27
N ILE A 55 13.81 0.54 8.03
CA ILE A 55 13.08 1.72 7.55
C ILE A 55 11.69 1.33 7.02
N LEU A 56 11.62 0.30 6.17
CA LEU A 56 10.40 -0.06 5.44
C LEU A 56 9.63 -1.23 6.06
N GLY A 57 10.22 -1.95 7.01
CA GLY A 57 9.71 -3.21 7.51
C GLY A 57 10.13 -4.40 6.65
N SER A 58 9.56 -5.56 6.94
CA SER A 58 9.85 -6.78 6.17
C SER A 58 9.22 -6.67 4.77
N PRO A 59 9.95 -7.06 3.70
CA PRO A 59 9.37 -7.08 2.37
C PRO A 59 8.35 -8.21 2.25
N ASP A 60 7.36 -7.99 1.39
CA ASP A 60 6.34 -9.00 1.09
C ASP A 60 6.93 -10.13 0.22
N SER A 61 7.86 -9.78 -0.67
CA SER A 61 8.54 -10.74 -1.52
C SER A 61 10.02 -10.41 -1.70
N ARG A 62 10.81 -11.44 -2.02
CA ARG A 62 12.20 -11.32 -2.43
C ARG A 62 12.41 -12.08 -3.74
N SER A 63 12.85 -11.37 -4.76
CA SER A 63 13.10 -11.90 -6.11
C SER A 63 14.60 -11.86 -6.41
N TYR A 64 15.13 -12.92 -7.00
CA TYR A 64 16.54 -13.02 -7.40
C TYR A 64 16.67 -12.97 -8.92
N HIS A 65 17.71 -12.32 -9.42
CA HIS A 65 18.07 -12.32 -10.84
C HIS A 65 19.38 -13.06 -11.09
N ASP A 66 19.58 -13.46 -12.35
CA ASP A 66 20.73 -14.26 -12.81
C ASP A 66 22.09 -13.62 -12.47
N ASP A 67 22.15 -12.28 -12.38
CA ASP A 67 23.37 -11.51 -12.08
C ASP A 67 23.76 -11.50 -10.59
N SER A 68 23.24 -12.42 -9.77
CA SER A 68 23.37 -12.42 -8.31
C SER A 68 22.79 -11.17 -7.62
N THR A 69 22.00 -10.38 -8.36
CA THR A 69 21.25 -9.25 -7.80
C THR A 69 19.90 -9.73 -7.27
N PHE A 70 19.33 -9.01 -6.32
CA PHE A 70 18.01 -9.34 -5.79
C PHE A 70 17.21 -8.08 -5.49
N LEU A 71 15.88 -8.24 -5.36
CA LEU A 71 14.97 -7.15 -5.06
C LEU A 71 14.09 -7.50 -3.88
N PHE A 72 13.76 -6.46 -3.12
CA PHE A 72 12.67 -6.48 -2.16
C PHE A 72 11.47 -5.81 -2.80
N GLU A 73 10.35 -6.52 -2.83
CA GLU A 73 9.08 -6.01 -3.33
C GLU A 73 8.15 -5.74 -2.15
N TYR A 74 7.48 -4.59 -2.18
CA TYR A 74 6.51 -4.19 -1.17
C TYR A 74 5.16 -4.01 -1.85
N PHE A 75 4.18 -4.85 -1.53
CA PHE A 75 2.85 -4.82 -2.11
C PHE A 75 1.97 -3.89 -1.28
N ILE A 76 1.61 -2.74 -1.87
CA ILE A 76 0.64 -1.83 -1.25
C ILE A 76 -0.75 -2.44 -1.43
N SER A 77 -1.26 -3.13 -0.40
CA SER A 77 -2.49 -3.94 -0.44
C SER A 77 -3.77 -3.17 -0.82
N ASN A 78 -3.71 -1.85 -0.91
CA ASN A 78 -4.87 -0.97 -1.01
C ASN A 78 -5.07 -0.30 -2.37
N LYS A 79 -4.25 -0.63 -3.38
CA LYS A 79 -4.50 -0.17 -4.76
C LYS A 79 -4.98 -1.33 -5.62
N MET A 80 -6.21 -1.22 -6.10
CA MET A 80 -6.83 -2.15 -7.07
C MET A 80 -5.99 -2.31 -8.36
N TRP A 81 -5.01 -1.43 -8.55
CA TRP A 81 -4.01 -1.40 -9.62
C TRP A 81 -2.67 -1.18 -8.92
N SER A 82 -2.02 -2.25 -8.47
CA SER A 82 -0.87 -2.18 -7.56
C SER A 82 0.33 -1.52 -8.25
N THR A 83 0.68 -0.31 -7.79
CA THR A 83 2.08 0.09 -7.88
C THR A 83 2.87 -0.91 -7.05
N LEU A 84 3.95 -1.45 -7.62
CA LEU A 84 4.90 -2.32 -6.93
C LEU A 84 6.16 -1.52 -6.58
N PRO A 85 6.22 -0.87 -5.41
CA PRO A 85 7.47 -0.39 -4.87
C PRO A 85 8.49 -1.51 -4.78
N PHE A 86 9.71 -1.22 -5.19
CA PHE A 86 10.80 -2.16 -5.06
C PHE A 86 12.11 -1.48 -4.71
N VAL A 87 12.99 -2.24 -4.05
CA VAL A 87 14.36 -1.87 -3.75
C VAL A 87 15.27 -2.91 -4.37
N LYS A 88 16.19 -2.49 -5.23
CA LYS A 88 17.16 -3.35 -5.90
C LYS A 88 18.49 -3.34 -5.18
N PHE A 89 19.05 -4.53 -5.00
CA PHE A 89 20.35 -4.75 -4.38
C PHE A 89 21.35 -5.32 -5.39
N ASP A 90 22.61 -4.94 -5.26
CA ASP A 90 23.71 -5.58 -5.99
C ASP A 90 24.08 -6.94 -5.41
N SER A 91 25.07 -7.59 -6.01
CA SER A 91 25.61 -8.88 -5.56
C SER A 91 26.32 -8.82 -4.21
N ALA A 92 26.69 -7.62 -3.73
CA ALA A 92 27.22 -7.40 -2.38
C ALA A 92 26.11 -7.15 -1.34
N GLY A 93 24.84 -7.18 -1.76
CA GLY A 93 23.69 -6.93 -0.88
C GLY A 93 23.51 -5.46 -0.53
N LYS A 94 23.97 -4.55 -1.38
CA LYS A 94 23.87 -3.09 -1.22
C LYS A 94 22.83 -2.51 -2.15
N VAL A 95 22.04 -1.55 -1.65
CA VAL A 95 21.03 -0.85 -2.43
C VAL A 95 21.67 -0.13 -3.61
N THR A 96 21.17 -0.41 -4.81
CA THR A 96 21.55 0.27 -6.05
C THR A 96 20.48 1.26 -6.49
N SER A 97 19.21 0.88 -6.33
CA SER A 97 18.07 1.74 -6.66
C SER A 97 16.85 1.40 -5.82
N ALA A 98 15.97 2.37 -5.64
CA ALA A 98 14.64 2.20 -5.08
C ALA A 98 13.64 2.91 -6.00
N CYS A 99 12.50 2.27 -6.28
CA CYS A 99 11.47 2.82 -7.15
C CYS A 99 10.14 2.86 -6.39
N TYR A 100 9.47 4.00 -6.46
CA TYR A 100 8.13 4.20 -5.90
C TYR A 100 7.30 5.01 -6.90
N HIS A 101 6.38 4.35 -7.62
CA HIS A 101 5.53 5.01 -8.61
C HIS A 101 4.23 5.55 -7.97
N ILE A 102 4.21 6.84 -7.66
CA ILE A 102 2.96 7.54 -7.39
C ILE A 102 2.31 7.81 -8.75
N LYS A 103 1.18 7.15 -9.04
CA LYS A 103 0.26 7.67 -10.06
C LYS A 103 -0.37 8.93 -9.46
N GLU A 104 -0.02 10.09 -10.02
CA GLU A 104 -0.73 11.36 -9.82
C GLU A 104 -2.17 11.27 -10.34
#